data_AF-A0A3A8Q487-F1
#
_entry.id   AF-A0A3A8Q487-F1
#
_cell.length_a   1.000
_cell.length_b   1.000
_cell.length_c   1.000
_cell.angle_alpha   90.00
_cell.angle_beta   90.00
_cell.angle_gamma   90.00
#
_symmetry.space_group_name_H-M   'P 1'
#
loop_
_entity.id
_entity.type
_entity.pdbx_description
1 polymer ?
#
loop_
_entity_poly.entity_id
_entity_poly.type
_entity_poly.pdbx_seq_one_letter_code
_entity_poly.pdbx_strand_id
1 'polypeptide(L)'
;MNPFSYLHGLGAALVAALSLSCSPQPKTDKPPPVQPQHQAQQAYVPEFCASVPIGSVECVFAPQTPQVVYDRIDNRLASRCGSDLACRYQVINLWVGAPPSQASTSELVVWLDAQRQVTDFLKNSQKSAETLLESLKIHAVDRSNRISEQRFIISQVTERVDRMSTHAEQEVKAKASAYQDPIVLEAADVKAGMTRLDLRIAEARTTLEALSPQVVSLVGQFEAYRNTEAASIAALQALAAQASTAGFQGLETAMLTAADLSHQESGATTALVTEARRLRSLLARAQEEYTDSLVPQRELIATRGLRMGDLVVGERKMVEGIEGYCEARKRKTLTTLERLLEGMKQRREALIALEADQATRQALADEAFLTASQRFLSDVTPRSTQLWQVAPKSTVLKLSFLSEKFDQMESYLQFEPACAPPAAGTRSWREAGCVAMRRDFSRVRSWRTSTLPGTLRLNVAMMRQAGSVPAALLAEVEALTAAGQLKAAATVHDAALRVSDGL
;
A
#
# COMPACT_ATOMS: atom_id res chain seq x y z
N MET A 1 56.22 15.82 -6.46
CA MET A 1 56.72 16.81 -5.48
C MET A 1 56.00 16.58 -4.18
N ASN A 2 56.69 15.96 -3.22
CA ASN A 2 56.35 16.02 -1.78
C ASN A 2 56.87 17.36 -1.21
N PRO A 3 56.28 17.84 -0.11
CA PRO A 3 56.78 17.50 1.23
C PRO A 3 55.58 17.10 2.14
N PHE A 4 55.48 15.92 2.78
CA PHE A 4 56.31 15.31 3.82
C PHE A 4 57.15 16.28 4.66
N SER A 5 56.77 16.42 5.94
CA SER A 5 57.70 16.30 7.08
C SER A 5 56.99 16.20 8.44
N TYR A 6 57.05 14.98 9.00
CA TYR A 6 57.43 14.64 10.39
C TYR A 6 56.52 15.09 11.57
N LEU A 7 56.05 14.23 12.49
CA LEU A 7 56.69 13.06 13.13
C LEU A 7 55.69 11.94 13.50
N HIS A 8 56.15 10.70 13.32
CA HIS A 8 55.63 9.45 13.88
C HIS A 8 56.01 9.27 15.37
N GLY A 9 55.17 8.55 16.12
CA GLY A 9 55.61 7.32 16.81
C GLY A 9 55.71 7.35 18.34
N LEU A 10 55.25 6.23 18.94
CA LEU A 10 55.39 5.75 20.33
C LEU A 10 54.50 6.50 21.35
N GLY A 11 53.76 5.88 22.25
CA GLY A 11 53.72 4.52 22.78
C GLY A 11 53.15 4.63 24.21
N ALA A 12 52.47 3.58 24.68
CA ALA A 12 52.26 3.24 26.09
C ALA A 12 51.77 4.30 27.10
N ALA A 13 50.64 3.98 27.74
CA ALA A 13 50.39 4.03 29.18
C ALA A 13 50.61 5.34 29.98
N LEU A 14 49.53 5.79 30.62
CA LEU A 14 49.43 6.42 31.96
C LEU A 14 47.90 6.48 32.22
N VAL A 15 47.23 5.68 33.06
CA VAL A 15 47.48 5.18 34.42
C VAL A 15 48.09 6.22 35.34
N ALA A 16 47.24 6.97 36.05
CA ALA A 16 47.23 7.06 37.53
C ALA A 16 46.71 8.42 38.01
N ALA A 17 45.51 8.40 38.59
CA ALA A 17 45.06 9.14 39.76
C ALA A 17 43.57 8.83 39.86
N LEU A 18 43.12 7.87 40.67
CA LEU A 18 42.97 8.08 42.10
C LEU A 18 43.09 6.74 42.82
N SER A 19 44.22 6.55 43.52
CA SER A 19 44.29 5.69 44.69
C SER A 19 44.28 6.59 45.92
N LEU A 20 43.32 6.36 46.83
CA LEU A 20 43.45 6.48 48.29
C LEU A 20 42.17 5.90 48.93
N SER A 21 42.29 4.65 49.41
CA SER A 21 41.72 4.00 50.62
C SER A 21 40.49 4.65 51.30
N CYS A 22 39.43 3.92 51.69
CA CYS A 22 39.37 2.79 52.65
C CYS A 22 38.09 1.92 52.51
N SER A 23 38.25 0.59 52.63
CA SER A 23 37.37 -0.56 53.02
C SER A 23 35.84 -0.44 53.25
N PRO A 24 35.03 -1.54 53.19
CA PRO A 24 35.42 -2.96 53.30
C PRO A 24 34.89 -3.92 52.19
N GLN A 25 35.52 -5.09 52.10
CA GLN A 25 35.17 -6.22 51.23
C GLN A 25 33.70 -6.66 51.37
N PRO A 26 32.95 -6.85 50.26
CA PRO A 26 31.82 -7.76 50.22
C PRO A 26 32.31 -9.19 49.99
N LYS A 27 31.71 -10.14 50.71
CA LYS A 27 31.95 -11.58 50.65
C LYS A 27 31.84 -12.09 49.21
N THR A 28 32.83 -12.89 48.81
CA THR A 28 32.81 -13.69 47.59
C THR A 28 31.80 -14.83 47.73
N ASP A 29 30.59 -14.65 47.22
CA ASP A 29 29.76 -15.77 46.80
C ASP A 29 30.18 -16.13 45.37
N LYS A 30 30.90 -17.25 45.25
CA LYS A 30 31.14 -17.89 43.95
C LYS A 30 29.79 -18.27 43.35
N PRO A 31 29.39 -17.76 42.18
CA PRO A 31 28.32 -18.40 41.43
C PRO A 31 28.78 -19.82 41.04
N PRO A 32 27.89 -20.83 41.09
CA PRO A 32 28.25 -22.19 40.69
C PRO A 32 28.72 -22.19 39.23
N PRO A 33 29.70 -23.05 38.87
CA PRO A 33 30.17 -23.12 37.49
C PRO A 33 29.01 -23.54 36.60
N VAL A 34 28.73 -22.71 35.59
CA VAL A 34 27.85 -23.08 34.48
C VAL A 34 28.43 -24.33 33.85
N GLN A 35 27.76 -25.46 34.04
CA GLN A 35 28.12 -26.70 33.34
C GLN A 35 27.97 -26.45 31.84
N PRO A 36 28.98 -26.75 31.01
CA PRO A 36 28.83 -26.68 29.57
C PRO A 36 27.91 -27.84 29.16
N GLN A 37 26.65 -27.55 28.86
CA GLN A 37 25.82 -28.45 28.09
C GLN A 37 26.39 -28.51 26.66
N HIS A 38 27.33 -29.43 26.45
CA HIS A 38 27.67 -29.90 25.12
C HIS A 38 26.48 -30.68 24.55
N GLN A 39 25.59 -29.96 23.87
CA GLN A 39 24.91 -30.50 22.70
C GLN A 39 25.50 -29.76 21.50
N ALA A 40 26.12 -30.51 20.59
CA ALA A 40 26.60 -29.97 19.33
C ALA A 40 25.42 -29.34 18.58
N GLN A 41 25.29 -28.01 18.66
CA GLN A 41 24.38 -27.24 17.83
C GLN A 41 24.86 -27.40 16.39
N GLN A 42 24.16 -28.25 15.63
CA GLN A 42 24.35 -28.29 14.18
C GLN A 42 24.02 -26.89 13.65
N ALA A 43 25.00 -26.28 12.97
CA ALA A 43 24.82 -24.96 12.38
C ALA A 43 23.60 -24.96 11.45
N TYR A 44 22.72 -23.96 11.60
CA TYR A 44 21.53 -23.82 10.78
C TYR A 44 21.86 -23.87 9.27
N VAL A 45 21.20 -24.79 8.56
CA VAL A 45 21.25 -24.91 7.09
C VAL A 45 19.89 -24.49 6.52
N PRO A 46 19.84 -23.49 5.61
CA PRO A 46 18.58 -23.07 4.99
C PRO A 46 17.89 -24.22 4.23
N GLU A 47 16.59 -24.37 4.48
CA GLU A 47 15.69 -25.27 3.76
C GLU A 47 14.65 -24.44 3.00
N PHE A 48 14.68 -24.50 1.67
CA PHE A 48 13.71 -23.83 0.80
C PHE A 48 12.57 -24.77 0.47
N CYS A 49 11.33 -24.37 0.76
CA CYS A 49 10.15 -25.19 0.56
C CYS A 49 9.13 -24.50 -0.33
N ALA A 50 8.43 -25.26 -1.19
CA ALA A 50 7.32 -24.77 -1.99
C ALA A 50 6.09 -25.69 -1.95
N SER A 51 4.91 -25.12 -2.16
CA SER A 51 3.66 -25.89 -2.31
C SER A 51 2.61 -25.11 -3.12
N VAL A 52 1.60 -25.82 -3.62
CA VAL A 52 0.32 -25.23 -4.07
C VAL A 52 -0.76 -25.44 -2.99
N PRO A 53 -1.83 -24.62 -2.94
CA PRO A 53 -2.84 -24.68 -1.88
C PRO A 53 -3.47 -26.06 -1.61
N ILE A 54 -3.51 -26.96 -2.61
CA ILE A 54 -4.07 -28.32 -2.50
C ILE A 54 -3.02 -29.35 -3.02
N GLY A 55 -1.76 -29.22 -2.60
CA GLY A 55 -0.67 -30.07 -3.07
C GLY A 55 0.34 -30.46 -2.00
N SER A 56 1.22 -31.39 -2.34
CA SER A 56 2.35 -31.80 -1.50
C SER A 56 3.40 -30.69 -1.40
N VAL A 57 3.99 -30.54 -0.22
CA VAL A 57 5.15 -29.68 0.01
C VAL A 57 6.40 -30.35 -0.56
N GLU A 58 7.22 -29.58 -1.27
CA GLU A 58 8.58 -29.97 -1.63
C GLU A 58 9.58 -29.08 -0.94
N CYS A 59 10.68 -29.65 -0.46
CA CYS A 59 11.75 -28.90 0.19
C CYS A 59 13.12 -29.31 -0.36
N VAL A 60 14.06 -28.37 -0.33
CA VAL A 60 15.46 -28.56 -0.72
C VAL A 60 16.37 -27.81 0.25
N PHE A 61 17.50 -28.42 0.61
CA PHE A 61 18.52 -27.79 1.45
C PHE A 61 19.55 -27.03 0.62
N ALA A 62 20.15 -25.98 1.20
CA ALA A 62 21.34 -25.34 0.66
C ALA A 62 22.43 -26.40 0.35
N PRO A 63 23.18 -26.28 -0.77
CA PRO A 63 23.39 -25.09 -1.59
C PRO A 63 22.35 -24.88 -2.72
N GLN A 64 21.24 -25.63 -2.75
CA GLN A 64 20.20 -25.42 -3.75
C GLN A 64 19.49 -24.07 -3.52
N THR A 65 18.95 -23.48 -4.60
CA THR A 65 18.32 -22.16 -4.59
C THR A 65 16.79 -22.28 -4.53
N PRO A 66 16.08 -21.20 -4.13
CA PRO A 66 14.62 -21.15 -4.19
C PRO A 66 14.03 -21.47 -5.58
N GLN A 67 14.78 -21.19 -6.64
CA GLN A 67 14.38 -21.50 -8.01
C GLN A 67 14.15 -22.99 -8.24
N VAL A 68 15.01 -23.85 -7.68
CA VAL A 68 14.97 -25.30 -7.94
C VAL A 68 13.64 -25.91 -7.50
N VAL A 69 13.16 -25.53 -6.31
CA VAL A 69 11.90 -26.06 -5.77
C VAL A 69 10.69 -25.43 -6.46
N TYR A 70 10.79 -24.15 -6.84
CA TYR A 70 9.75 -23.48 -7.62
C TYR A 70 9.55 -24.14 -8.99
N ASP A 71 10.64 -24.33 -9.75
CA ASP A 71 10.60 -24.88 -11.10
C ASP A 71 10.07 -26.33 -11.11
N ARG A 72 10.31 -27.12 -10.05
CA ARG A 72 9.71 -28.46 -9.93
C ARG A 72 8.19 -28.41 -9.85
N ILE A 73 7.65 -27.49 -9.05
CA ILE A 73 6.19 -27.32 -8.92
C ILE A 73 5.60 -26.73 -10.20
N ASP A 74 6.24 -25.73 -10.79
CA ASP A 74 5.81 -25.08 -12.04
C ASP A 74 5.74 -26.11 -13.20
N ASN A 75 6.78 -26.92 -13.35
CA ASN A 75 6.82 -28.00 -14.36
C ASN A 75 5.76 -29.09 -14.11
N ARG A 76 5.47 -29.40 -12.84
CA ARG A 76 4.38 -30.32 -12.49
C ARG A 76 3.01 -29.73 -12.85
N LEU A 77 2.77 -28.45 -12.62
CA LEU A 77 1.55 -27.78 -13.05
C LEU A 77 1.44 -27.77 -14.57
N ALA A 78 2.51 -27.41 -15.28
CA ALA A 78 2.52 -27.42 -16.75
C ALA A 78 2.18 -28.80 -17.34
N SER A 79 2.77 -29.87 -16.79
CA SER A 79 2.51 -31.24 -17.24
C SER A 79 1.11 -31.76 -16.90
N ARG A 80 0.56 -31.38 -15.74
CA ARG A 80 -0.77 -31.84 -15.29
C ARG A 80 -1.93 -31.05 -15.91
N CYS A 81 -1.74 -29.74 -16.11
CA CYS A 81 -2.82 -28.82 -16.47
C CYS A 81 -2.97 -28.58 -17.98
N GLY A 82 -1.93 -28.85 -18.79
CA GLY A 82 -1.98 -28.64 -20.23
C GLY A 82 -2.29 -27.17 -20.62
N SER A 83 -3.41 -26.95 -21.30
CA SER A 83 -3.89 -25.63 -21.75
C SER A 83 -4.86 -24.94 -20.78
N ASP A 84 -5.23 -25.57 -19.67
CA ASP A 84 -6.07 -24.92 -18.65
C ASP A 84 -5.25 -23.85 -17.90
N LEU A 85 -5.50 -22.59 -18.25
CA LEU A 85 -4.83 -21.43 -17.67
C LEU A 85 -5.10 -21.29 -16.17
N ALA A 86 -6.30 -21.60 -15.69
CA ALA A 86 -6.63 -21.48 -14.27
C ALA A 86 -5.89 -22.53 -13.43
N CYS A 87 -5.73 -23.74 -13.97
CA CYS A 87 -4.93 -24.79 -13.34
C CYS A 87 -3.43 -24.47 -13.40
N ARG A 88 -2.94 -23.95 -14.53
CA ARG A 88 -1.51 -23.73 -14.80
C ARG A 88 -0.92 -22.56 -14.01
N TYR A 89 -1.69 -21.50 -13.78
CA TYR A 89 -1.25 -20.30 -13.06
C TYR A 89 -1.71 -20.27 -11.59
N GLN A 90 -1.80 -21.43 -10.94
CA GLN A 90 -2.06 -21.50 -9.52
C GLN A 90 -0.95 -20.83 -8.70
N VAL A 91 -1.33 -20.25 -7.57
CA VAL A 91 -0.42 -19.63 -6.61
C VAL A 91 0.53 -20.67 -6.04
N ILE A 92 1.84 -20.42 -6.15
CA ILE A 92 2.88 -21.25 -5.53
C ILE A 92 3.36 -20.54 -4.27
N ASN A 93 3.19 -21.16 -3.11
CA ASN A 93 3.75 -20.66 -1.86
C ASN A 93 5.20 -21.11 -1.77
N LEU A 94 6.12 -20.18 -1.50
CA LEU A 94 7.55 -20.46 -1.38
C LEU A 94 8.08 -19.85 -0.08
N TRP A 95 8.75 -20.64 0.75
CA TRP A 95 9.25 -20.18 2.04
C TRP A 95 10.59 -20.80 2.44
N VAL A 96 11.15 -20.33 3.57
CA VAL A 96 12.37 -20.88 4.17
C VAL A 96 12.04 -21.38 5.57
N GLY A 97 12.43 -22.61 5.88
CA GLY A 97 12.27 -23.19 7.22
C GLY A 97 12.98 -22.35 8.29
N ALA A 98 12.28 -22.05 9.39
CA ALA A 98 12.83 -21.21 10.47
C ALA A 98 13.91 -21.95 11.27
N PRO A 99 14.96 -21.24 11.74
CA PRO A 99 15.94 -21.81 12.65
C PRO A 99 15.32 -22.11 14.03
N PRO A 100 15.96 -22.96 14.87
CA PRO A 100 15.50 -23.25 16.21
C PRO A 100 15.41 -22.00 17.09
N SER A 101 14.65 -22.04 18.19
CA SER A 101 14.37 -20.88 19.05
C SER A 101 15.60 -20.30 19.78
N GLN A 102 16.68 -21.07 19.89
CA GLN A 102 17.94 -20.64 20.52
C GLN A 102 19.01 -20.27 19.48
N ALA A 103 18.61 -19.91 18.27
CA ALA A 103 19.53 -19.56 17.19
C ALA A 103 20.45 -18.39 17.57
N SER A 104 21.72 -18.52 17.24
CA SER A 104 22.72 -17.46 17.35
C SER A 104 22.43 -16.31 16.38
N THR A 105 23.02 -15.13 16.62
CA THR A 105 22.92 -13.97 15.70
C THR A 105 23.35 -14.34 14.28
N SER A 106 24.40 -15.13 14.13
CA SER A 106 24.88 -15.61 12.82
C SER A 106 23.85 -16.48 12.10
N GLU A 107 23.15 -17.37 12.80
CA GLU A 107 22.14 -18.24 12.20
C GLU A 107 20.88 -17.46 11.80
N LEU A 108 20.51 -16.44 12.60
CA LEU A 108 19.43 -15.51 12.25
C LEU A 108 19.77 -14.69 11.01
N VAL A 109 21.02 -14.24 10.86
CA VAL A 109 21.49 -13.56 9.64
C VAL A 109 21.38 -14.48 8.43
N VAL A 110 21.87 -15.73 8.54
CA VAL A 110 21.76 -16.72 7.45
C VAL A 110 20.31 -16.99 7.06
N TRP A 111 19.41 -17.10 8.03
CA TRP A 111 17.98 -17.27 7.77
C TRP A 111 17.34 -16.05 7.09
N LEU A 112 17.66 -14.83 7.56
CA LEU A 112 17.17 -13.59 6.95
C LEU A 112 17.68 -13.43 5.52
N ASP A 113 18.94 -13.79 5.26
CA ASP A 113 19.53 -13.80 3.93
C ASP A 113 18.84 -14.83 3.02
N ALA A 114 18.50 -16.02 3.54
CA ALA A 114 17.73 -17.01 2.79
C ALA A 114 16.28 -16.55 2.50
N GLN A 115 15.61 -15.89 3.45
CA GLN A 115 14.30 -15.26 3.19
C GLN A 115 14.41 -14.17 2.12
N ARG A 116 15.49 -13.39 2.15
CA ARG A 116 15.79 -12.39 1.13
C ARG A 116 16.02 -13.04 -0.24
N GLN A 117 16.73 -14.16 -0.31
CA GLN A 117 16.90 -14.92 -1.56
C GLN A 117 15.56 -15.39 -2.14
N VAL A 118 14.63 -15.90 -1.32
CA VAL A 118 13.27 -16.25 -1.76
C VAL A 118 12.53 -15.01 -2.29
N THR A 119 12.59 -13.91 -1.53
CA THR A 119 11.92 -12.66 -1.90
C THR A 119 12.48 -12.10 -3.21
N ASP A 120 13.80 -12.05 -3.36
CA ASP A 120 14.50 -11.55 -4.54
C ASP A 120 14.24 -12.46 -5.74
N PHE A 121 14.23 -13.78 -5.56
CA PHE A 121 13.82 -14.73 -6.59
C PHE A 121 12.39 -14.44 -7.08
N LEU A 122 11.41 -14.34 -6.18
CA LEU A 122 10.01 -14.10 -6.55
C LEU A 122 9.81 -12.72 -7.20
N LYS A 123 10.54 -11.70 -6.76
CA LYS A 123 10.55 -10.37 -7.38
C LYS A 123 11.13 -10.39 -8.80
N ASN A 124 12.27 -11.07 -8.99
CA ASN A 124 13.03 -11.01 -10.23
C ASN A 124 12.53 -11.99 -11.30
N SER A 125 11.85 -13.07 -10.89
CA SER A 125 11.35 -14.10 -11.81
C SER A 125 10.02 -13.77 -12.48
N GLN A 126 9.49 -12.54 -12.29
CA GLN A 126 8.25 -12.05 -12.91
C GLN A 126 7.03 -12.97 -12.69
N LYS A 127 6.99 -13.68 -11.55
CA LYS A 127 5.90 -14.61 -11.21
C LYS A 127 4.69 -13.85 -10.63
N SER A 128 3.55 -14.53 -10.46
CA SER A 128 2.29 -13.87 -10.10
C SER A 128 2.40 -13.07 -8.79
N ALA A 129 1.76 -11.90 -8.74
CA ALA A 129 1.77 -11.04 -7.55
C ALA A 129 1.17 -11.76 -6.32
N GLU A 130 0.25 -12.69 -6.55
CA GLU A 130 -0.37 -13.53 -5.53
C GLU A 130 0.63 -14.52 -4.92
N THR A 131 1.51 -15.12 -5.74
CA THR A 131 2.61 -16.00 -5.29
C THR A 131 3.56 -15.26 -4.34
N LEU A 132 3.93 -14.02 -4.69
CA LEU A 132 4.72 -13.17 -3.82
C LEU A 132 3.96 -12.83 -2.53
N LEU A 133 2.69 -12.45 -2.63
CA LEU A 133 1.86 -12.07 -1.49
C LEU A 133 1.72 -13.22 -0.47
N GLU A 134 1.35 -14.41 -0.91
CA GLU A 134 1.16 -15.56 -0.02
C GLU A 134 2.49 -16.02 0.60
N SER A 135 3.57 -16.02 -0.18
CA SER A 135 4.93 -16.32 0.33
C SER A 135 5.38 -15.33 1.40
N LEU A 136 5.11 -14.03 1.20
CA LEU A 136 5.44 -12.98 2.17
C LEU A 136 4.60 -13.09 3.45
N LYS A 137 3.34 -13.55 3.39
CA LYS A 137 2.53 -13.78 4.59
C LYS A 137 3.17 -14.83 5.51
N ILE A 138 3.68 -15.93 4.94
CA ILE A 138 4.35 -16.98 5.71
C ILE A 138 5.58 -16.41 6.41
N HIS A 139 6.44 -15.68 5.68
CA HIS A 139 7.64 -15.05 6.27
C HIS A 139 7.30 -14.01 7.34
N ALA A 140 6.22 -13.25 7.16
CA ALA A 140 5.78 -12.24 8.11
C ALA A 140 5.39 -12.85 9.47
N VAL A 141 4.73 -14.00 9.46
CA VAL A 141 4.37 -14.74 10.69
C VAL A 141 5.63 -15.19 11.42
N ASP A 142 6.56 -15.85 10.72
CA ASP A 142 7.80 -16.34 11.34
C ASP A 142 8.65 -15.21 11.90
N ARG A 143 8.75 -14.09 11.16
CA ARG A 143 9.50 -12.91 11.59
C ARG A 143 8.84 -12.24 12.81
N SER A 144 7.51 -12.13 12.83
CA SER A 144 6.77 -11.53 13.95
C SER A 144 7.01 -12.29 15.26
N ASN A 145 7.02 -13.62 15.19
CA ASN A 145 7.31 -14.47 16.35
C ASN A 145 8.73 -14.21 16.88
N ARG A 146 9.73 -14.11 16.00
CA ARG A 146 11.13 -13.83 16.39
C ARG A 146 11.35 -12.41 16.92
N ILE A 147 10.73 -11.41 16.33
CA ILE A 147 10.80 -10.02 16.83
C ILE A 147 10.23 -9.94 18.25
N SER A 148 9.14 -10.66 18.52
CA SER A 148 8.51 -10.69 19.85
C SER A 148 9.46 -11.27 20.90
N GLU A 149 10.18 -12.35 20.57
CA GLU A 149 11.20 -12.95 21.44
C GLU A 149 12.41 -12.01 21.68
N GLN A 150 12.90 -11.32 20.64
CA GLN A 150 14.03 -10.40 20.79
C GLN A 150 13.68 -9.13 21.57
N ARG A 151 12.47 -8.58 21.40
CA ARG A 151 12.00 -7.40 22.15
C ARG A 151 12.01 -7.64 23.66
N PHE A 152 11.68 -8.86 24.08
CA PHE A 152 11.72 -9.24 25.49
C PHE A 152 13.15 -9.22 26.06
N ILE A 153 14.15 -9.60 25.26
CA ILE A 153 15.56 -9.56 25.70
C ILE A 153 16.06 -8.11 25.76
N ILE A 154 15.74 -7.29 24.75
CA ILE A 154 16.17 -5.89 24.68
C ILE A 154 15.58 -5.08 25.85
N SER A 155 14.30 -5.27 26.19
CA SER A 155 13.68 -4.53 27.30
C SER A 155 14.39 -4.78 28.64
N GLN A 156 14.83 -6.02 28.92
CA GLN A 156 15.57 -6.33 30.14
C GLN A 156 16.95 -5.66 30.20
N VAL A 157 17.63 -5.54 29.06
CA VAL A 157 18.94 -4.87 28.99
C VAL A 157 18.78 -3.36 29.12
N THR A 158 17.80 -2.76 28.42
CA THR A 158 17.51 -1.33 28.49
C THR A 158 17.16 -0.87 29.90
N GLU A 159 16.28 -1.59 30.61
CA GLU A 159 15.94 -1.28 32.00
C GLU A 159 17.16 -1.32 32.94
N ARG A 160 18.16 -2.16 32.63
CA ARG A 160 19.39 -2.25 33.43
C ARG A 160 20.31 -1.07 33.16
N VAL A 161 20.47 -0.68 31.90
CA VAL A 161 21.29 0.47 31.48
C VAL A 161 20.69 1.79 31.99
N ASP A 162 19.38 1.98 31.90
CA ASP A 162 18.71 3.19 32.39
C ASP A 162 18.89 3.40 33.89
N ARG A 163 18.81 2.32 34.68
CA ARG A 163 19.09 2.36 36.13
C ARG A 163 20.53 2.78 36.42
N MET A 164 21.50 2.27 35.66
CA MET A 164 22.90 2.64 35.82
C MET A 164 23.17 4.11 35.43
N SER A 165 22.58 4.56 34.32
CA SER A 165 22.71 5.93 33.82
C SER A 165 22.08 6.95 34.78
N THR A 166 20.88 6.67 35.28
CA THR A 166 20.17 7.53 36.24
C THR A 166 20.96 7.70 37.55
N HIS A 167 21.59 6.62 38.03
CA HIS A 167 22.42 6.66 39.22
C HIS A 167 23.67 7.52 39.03
N ALA A 168 24.37 7.35 37.90
CA ALA A 168 25.55 8.16 37.57
C ALA A 168 25.20 9.65 37.40
N GLU A 169 24.06 9.97 36.79
CA GLU A 169 23.61 11.36 36.63
C GLU A 169 23.29 12.03 37.98
N GLN A 170 22.67 11.28 38.91
CA GLN A 170 22.40 11.76 40.27
C GLN A 170 23.70 12.04 41.05
N GLU A 171 24.72 11.20 40.93
CA GLU A 171 26.02 11.43 41.58
C GLU A 171 26.74 12.67 41.03
N VAL A 172 26.68 12.88 39.71
CA VAL A 172 27.30 14.05 39.06
C VAL A 172 26.57 15.33 39.47
N LYS A 173 25.23 15.34 39.48
CA LYS A 173 24.42 16.49 39.95
C LYS A 173 24.71 16.82 41.42
N ALA A 174 24.84 15.81 42.27
CA ALA A 174 25.20 16.00 43.68
C ALA A 174 26.58 16.67 43.83
N LYS A 175 27.59 16.27 43.04
CA LYS A 175 28.92 16.89 43.06
C LYS A 175 28.95 18.29 42.45
N ALA A 176 28.18 18.54 41.39
CA ALA A 176 28.09 19.85 40.75
C ALA A 176 27.42 20.90 41.65
N SER A 177 26.40 20.50 42.44
CA SER A 177 25.72 21.39 43.39
C SER A 177 26.63 21.94 44.50
N ALA A 178 27.80 21.35 44.72
CA ALA A 178 28.81 21.82 45.67
C ALA A 178 29.59 23.06 45.19
N TYR A 179 29.54 23.41 43.90
CA TYR A 179 30.35 24.49 43.31
C TYR A 179 29.67 25.87 43.25
N GLN A 180 28.43 26.01 43.72
CA GLN A 180 27.69 27.25 44.05
C GLN A 180 27.65 28.44 43.04
N ASP A 181 28.07 28.29 41.77
CA ASP A 181 27.91 29.32 40.74
C ASP A 181 26.79 28.97 39.73
N PRO A 182 25.64 29.68 39.75
CA PRO A 182 24.49 29.38 38.92
C PRO A 182 24.73 29.57 37.42
N ILE A 183 25.65 30.45 37.01
CA ILE A 183 25.93 30.72 35.59
C ILE A 183 26.78 29.60 34.98
N VAL A 184 27.75 29.10 35.76
CA VAL A 184 28.60 27.97 35.35
C VAL A 184 27.80 26.67 35.26
N LEU A 185 26.82 26.49 36.15
CA LEU A 185 25.91 25.35 36.14
C LEU A 185 25.00 25.35 34.90
N GLU A 186 24.39 26.50 34.55
CA GLU A 186 23.57 26.60 33.34
C GLU A 186 24.40 26.34 32.07
N ALA A 187 25.60 26.91 31.98
CA ALA A 187 26.48 26.70 30.83
C ALA A 187 26.94 25.23 30.71
N ALA A 188 27.17 24.54 31.84
CA ALA A 188 27.52 23.13 31.87
C ALA A 188 26.36 22.23 31.43
N ASP A 189 25.14 22.51 31.90
CA ASP A 189 23.92 21.78 31.52
C ASP A 189 23.60 21.95 30.04
N VAL A 190 23.76 23.16 29.51
CA VAL A 190 23.61 23.43 28.07
C VAL A 190 24.65 22.68 27.26
N LYS A 191 25.92 22.71 27.67
CA LYS A 191 26.99 21.98 26.97
C LYS A 191 26.73 20.48 26.95
N ALA A 192 26.36 19.90 28.09
CA ALA A 192 26.02 18.48 28.18
C ALA A 192 24.78 18.13 27.33
N GLY A 193 23.77 18.99 27.34
CA GLY A 193 22.59 18.88 26.49
C GLY A 193 22.92 18.90 25.00
N MET A 194 23.73 19.87 24.56
CA MET A 194 24.19 19.96 23.16
C MET A 194 25.04 18.76 22.74
N THR A 195 25.95 18.27 23.60
CA THR A 195 26.73 17.04 23.31
C THR A 195 25.81 15.81 23.14
N ARG A 196 24.76 15.69 23.96
CA ARG A 196 23.76 14.61 23.79
C ARG A 196 22.97 14.76 22.49
N LEU A 197 22.60 15.97 22.11
CA LEU A 197 21.93 16.24 20.83
C LEU A 197 22.82 15.88 19.64
N ASP A 198 24.08 16.29 19.65
CA ASP A 198 25.05 15.98 18.59
C ASP A 198 25.24 14.45 18.44
N LEU A 199 25.31 13.73 19.56
CA LEU A 199 25.37 12.27 19.56
C LEU A 199 24.14 11.65 18.89
N ARG A 200 22.92 12.08 19.25
CA ARG A 200 21.68 11.55 18.64
C ARG A 200 21.57 11.88 17.16
N ILE A 201 22.02 13.06 16.75
CA ILE A 201 22.07 13.46 15.33
C ILE A 201 23.08 12.59 14.58
N ALA A 202 24.26 12.33 15.14
CA ALA A 202 25.26 11.47 14.54
C ALA A 202 24.75 10.02 14.38
N GLU A 203 24.12 9.46 15.42
CA GLU A 203 23.49 8.13 15.38
C GLU A 203 22.40 8.05 14.30
N ALA A 204 21.51 9.05 14.22
CA ALA A 204 20.48 9.11 13.19
C ALA A 204 21.08 9.18 11.77
N ARG A 205 22.14 9.98 11.57
CA ARG A 205 22.85 10.04 10.29
C ARG A 205 23.45 8.70 9.89
N THR A 206 24.11 8.00 10.81
CA THR A 206 24.66 6.66 10.53
C THR A 206 23.56 5.66 10.13
N THR A 207 22.39 5.71 10.80
CA THR A 207 21.24 4.88 10.43
C THR A 207 20.74 5.19 9.01
N LEU A 208 20.65 6.47 8.64
CA LEU A 208 20.22 6.89 7.29
C LEU A 208 21.26 6.57 6.21
N GLU A 209 22.55 6.72 6.51
CA GLU A 209 23.65 6.35 5.62
C GLU A 209 23.60 4.85 5.26
N ALA A 210 23.21 3.98 6.21
CA ALA A 210 23.02 2.56 5.95
C ALA A 210 21.84 2.25 5.00
N LEU A 211 20.86 3.15 4.89
CA LEU A 211 19.72 3.04 3.98
C LEU A 211 20.00 3.62 2.59
N SER A 212 20.97 4.54 2.48
CA SER A 212 21.30 5.24 1.23
C SER A 212 21.54 4.31 0.03
N PRO A 213 22.35 3.22 0.12
CA PRO A 213 22.56 2.31 -1.00
C PRO A 213 21.26 1.65 -1.51
N GLN A 214 20.31 1.40 -0.60
CA GLN A 214 19.03 0.78 -0.94
C GLN A 214 18.12 1.77 -1.67
N VAL A 215 18.13 3.04 -1.25
CA VAL A 215 17.41 4.12 -1.94
C VAL A 215 17.98 4.33 -3.35
N VAL A 216 19.30 4.40 -3.50
CA VAL A 216 19.96 4.52 -4.81
C VAL A 216 19.64 3.33 -5.71
N SER A 217 19.66 2.11 -5.16
CA SER A 217 19.28 0.90 -5.90
C SER A 217 17.84 0.94 -6.39
N LEU A 218 16.89 1.35 -5.54
CA LEU A 218 15.48 1.50 -5.92
C LEU A 218 15.32 2.53 -7.05
N VAL A 219 16.00 3.68 -6.97
CA VAL A 219 15.96 4.71 -8.01
C VAL A 219 16.50 4.16 -9.33
N GLY A 220 17.62 3.42 -9.32
CA GLY A 220 18.17 2.81 -10.53
C GLY A 220 17.23 1.76 -11.15
N GLN A 221 16.59 0.92 -10.32
CA GLN A 221 15.59 -0.04 -10.80
C GLN A 221 14.34 0.66 -11.36
N PHE A 222 13.91 1.75 -10.72
CA PHE A 222 12.80 2.57 -11.19
C PHE A 222 13.11 3.23 -12.53
N GLU A 223 14.30 3.82 -12.72
CA GLU A 223 14.70 4.40 -14.00
C GLU A 223 14.74 3.35 -15.11
N ALA A 224 15.31 2.18 -14.84
CA ALA A 224 15.33 1.06 -15.78
C ALA A 224 13.90 0.65 -16.18
N TYR A 225 13.00 0.50 -15.19
CA TYR A 225 11.59 0.21 -15.46
C TYR A 225 10.90 1.32 -16.24
N ARG A 226 11.11 2.59 -15.87
CA ARG A 226 10.54 3.74 -16.57
C ARG A 226 10.92 3.74 -18.06
N ASN A 227 12.17 3.40 -18.35
CA ASN A 227 12.68 3.35 -19.72
C ASN A 227 12.05 2.24 -20.58
N THR A 228 11.37 1.25 -19.99
CA THR A 228 10.63 0.23 -20.77
C THR A 228 9.23 0.68 -21.19
N GLU A 229 8.70 1.81 -20.71
CA GLU A 229 7.30 2.20 -20.96
C GLU A 229 6.97 2.31 -22.45
N ALA A 230 7.85 2.95 -23.23
CA ALA A 230 7.65 3.10 -24.67
C ALA A 230 7.63 1.73 -25.38
N ALA A 231 8.47 0.79 -24.94
CA ALA A 231 8.51 -0.56 -25.50
C ALA A 231 7.24 -1.35 -25.16
N SER A 232 6.72 -1.24 -23.94
CA SER A 232 5.47 -1.89 -23.54
C SER A 232 4.27 -1.35 -24.31
N ILE A 233 4.21 -0.03 -24.55
CA ILE A 233 3.16 0.58 -25.38
C ILE A 233 3.28 0.09 -26.83
N ALA A 234 4.49 0.06 -27.40
CA ALA A 234 4.71 -0.45 -28.75
C ALA A 234 4.33 -1.94 -28.87
N ALA A 235 4.62 -2.76 -27.86
CA ALA A 235 4.23 -4.16 -27.82
C ALA A 235 2.70 -4.33 -27.82
N LEU A 236 1.97 -3.53 -27.03
CA LEU A 236 0.50 -3.54 -27.03
C LEU A 236 -0.08 -3.14 -28.39
N GLN A 237 0.50 -2.12 -29.03
CA GLN A 237 0.07 -1.67 -30.36
C GLN A 237 0.34 -2.73 -31.43
N ALA A 238 1.51 -3.38 -31.38
CA ALA A 238 1.87 -4.48 -32.28
C ALA A 238 0.92 -5.68 -32.10
N LEU A 239 0.60 -6.05 -30.85
CA LEU A 239 -0.37 -7.10 -30.55
C LEU A 239 -1.77 -6.76 -31.07
N ALA A 240 -2.21 -5.51 -30.90
CA ALA A 240 -3.49 -5.05 -31.46
C ALA A 240 -3.51 -5.14 -33.00
N ALA A 241 -2.44 -4.69 -33.66
CA ALA A 241 -2.32 -4.79 -35.11
C ALA A 241 -2.32 -6.24 -35.59
N GLN A 242 -1.54 -7.12 -34.96
CA GLN A 242 -1.47 -8.54 -35.29
C GLN A 242 -2.82 -9.24 -35.08
N ALA A 243 -3.47 -9.01 -33.94
CA ALA A 243 -4.76 -9.62 -33.63
C ALA A 243 -5.88 -9.17 -34.59
N SER A 244 -5.82 -7.94 -35.09
CA SER A 244 -6.85 -7.42 -36.00
C SER A 244 -6.95 -8.20 -37.32
N THR A 245 -5.82 -8.73 -37.81
CA THR A 245 -5.74 -9.45 -39.09
C THR A 245 -5.54 -10.96 -38.95
N ALA A 246 -5.31 -11.45 -37.73
CA ALA A 246 -5.07 -12.85 -37.45
C ALA A 246 -6.30 -13.75 -37.69
N GLY A 247 -6.06 -14.97 -38.16
CA GLY A 247 -7.01 -16.10 -38.07
C GLY A 247 -7.00 -16.73 -36.68
N PHE A 248 -7.72 -17.84 -36.48
CA PHE A 248 -7.89 -18.47 -35.16
C PHE A 248 -6.58 -18.77 -34.41
N GLN A 249 -5.65 -19.47 -35.05
CA GLN A 249 -4.37 -19.83 -34.44
C GLN A 249 -3.52 -18.59 -34.12
N GLY A 250 -3.59 -17.56 -34.97
CA GLY A 250 -2.91 -16.29 -34.75
C GLY A 250 -3.50 -15.49 -33.58
N LEU A 251 -4.83 -15.54 -33.40
CA LEU A 251 -5.51 -14.93 -32.24
C LEU A 251 -5.16 -15.63 -30.93
N GLU A 252 -5.12 -16.96 -30.91
CA GLU A 252 -4.71 -17.72 -29.73
C GLU A 252 -3.28 -17.37 -29.31
N THR A 253 -2.37 -17.30 -30.29
CA THR A 253 -0.98 -16.86 -30.06
C THR A 253 -0.93 -15.43 -29.52
N ALA A 254 -1.69 -14.50 -30.11
CA ALA A 254 -1.72 -13.11 -29.67
C ALA A 254 -2.32 -12.94 -28.26
N MET A 255 -3.32 -13.74 -27.89
CA MET A 255 -3.90 -13.76 -26.54
C MET A 255 -2.89 -14.28 -25.51
N LEU A 256 -2.12 -15.32 -25.83
CA LEU A 256 -1.04 -15.82 -24.96
C LEU A 256 0.06 -14.78 -24.77
N THR A 257 0.50 -14.12 -25.86
CA THR A 257 1.50 -13.05 -25.77
C THR A 257 1.00 -11.84 -24.97
N ALA A 258 -0.29 -11.50 -25.08
CA ALA A 258 -0.90 -10.46 -24.25
C ALA A 258 -0.93 -10.85 -22.76
N ALA A 259 -1.20 -12.13 -22.44
CA ALA A 259 -1.14 -12.63 -21.07
C ALA A 259 0.30 -12.58 -20.52
N ASP A 260 1.30 -12.98 -21.31
CA ASP A 260 2.71 -12.88 -20.92
C ASP A 260 3.11 -11.44 -20.62
N LEU A 261 2.74 -10.49 -21.48
CA LEU A 261 3.00 -9.06 -21.25
C LEU A 261 2.35 -8.54 -19.96
N SER A 262 1.13 -9.01 -19.66
CA SER A 262 0.44 -8.72 -18.39
C SER A 262 1.22 -9.20 -17.17
N HIS A 263 1.74 -10.43 -17.23
CA HIS A 263 2.54 -11.03 -16.18
C HIS A 263 3.86 -10.26 -15.97
N GLN A 264 4.57 -9.93 -17.04
CA GLN A 264 5.83 -9.19 -16.98
C GLN A 264 5.65 -7.81 -16.33
N GLU A 265 4.64 -7.05 -16.77
CA GLU A 265 4.34 -5.72 -16.22
C GLU A 265 3.89 -5.79 -14.75
N SER A 266 3.07 -6.78 -14.40
CA SER A 266 2.63 -6.99 -13.03
C SER A 266 3.78 -7.38 -12.11
N GLY A 267 4.66 -8.27 -12.54
CA GLY A 267 5.83 -8.71 -11.77
C GLY A 267 6.80 -7.56 -11.50
N ALA A 268 7.21 -6.84 -12.54
CA ALA A 268 8.14 -5.71 -12.43
C ALA A 268 7.58 -4.60 -11.52
N THR A 269 6.30 -4.25 -11.68
CA THR A 269 5.64 -3.25 -10.83
C THR A 269 5.61 -3.70 -9.37
N THR A 270 5.21 -4.96 -9.12
CA THR A 270 5.03 -5.46 -7.76
C THR A 270 6.35 -5.49 -7.00
N ALA A 271 7.46 -5.85 -7.67
CA ALA A 271 8.79 -5.81 -7.08
C ALA A 271 9.16 -4.38 -6.62
N LEU A 272 9.00 -3.39 -7.50
CA LEU A 272 9.30 -1.98 -7.20
C LEU A 272 8.41 -1.40 -6.10
N VAL A 273 7.10 -1.62 -6.17
CA VAL A 273 6.15 -1.14 -5.16
C VAL A 273 6.44 -1.74 -3.80
N THR A 274 6.75 -3.03 -3.74
CA THR A 274 7.11 -3.71 -2.49
C THR A 274 8.37 -3.12 -1.89
N GLU A 275 9.38 -2.87 -2.72
CA GLU A 275 10.65 -2.30 -2.29
C GLU A 275 10.51 -0.84 -1.84
N ALA A 276 9.73 -0.04 -2.57
CA ALA A 276 9.37 1.31 -2.19
C ALA A 276 8.64 1.34 -0.84
N ARG A 277 7.62 0.51 -0.65
CA ARG A 277 6.89 0.41 0.63
C ARG A 277 7.82 0.00 1.78
N ARG A 278 8.70 -0.97 1.54
CA ARG A 278 9.70 -1.41 2.54
C ARG A 278 10.62 -0.26 2.95
N LEU A 279 11.18 0.47 1.99
CA LEU A 279 12.07 1.60 2.26
C LEU A 279 11.36 2.77 2.93
N ARG A 280 10.12 3.07 2.51
CA ARG A 280 9.29 4.08 3.16
C ARG A 280 9.08 3.77 4.65
N SER A 281 8.79 2.51 4.98
CA SER A 281 8.63 2.08 6.36
C SER A 281 9.93 2.17 7.16
N LEU A 282 11.08 1.82 6.56
CA LEU A 282 12.38 1.94 7.22
C LEU A 282 12.78 3.40 7.48
N LEU A 283 12.54 4.29 6.51
CA LEU A 283 12.78 5.72 6.66
C LEU A 283 11.86 6.34 7.72
N ALA A 284 10.57 5.97 7.72
CA ALA A 284 9.62 6.42 8.73
C ALA A 284 10.03 5.96 10.14
N ARG A 285 10.46 4.70 10.27
CA ARG A 285 10.95 4.15 11.53
C ARG A 285 12.23 4.86 12.01
N ALA A 286 13.19 5.12 11.12
CA ALA A 286 14.42 5.84 11.48
C ALA A 286 14.10 7.27 11.97
N GLN A 287 13.11 7.94 11.35
CA GLN A 287 12.64 9.25 11.80
C GLN A 287 11.91 9.19 13.14
N GLU A 288 11.10 8.16 13.37
CA GLU A 288 10.41 7.94 14.64
C GLU A 288 11.42 7.68 15.76
N GLU A 289 12.36 6.75 15.56
CA GLU A 289 13.44 6.46 16.52
C GLU A 289 14.29 7.70 16.83
N TYR A 290 14.61 8.52 15.81
CA TYR A 290 15.28 9.81 16.01
C TYR A 290 14.42 10.77 16.86
N THR A 291 13.14 10.93 16.52
CA THR A 291 12.23 11.83 17.24
C THR A 291 12.06 11.41 18.70
N ASP A 292 11.91 10.11 18.95
CA ASP A 292 11.81 9.52 20.29
C ASP A 292 13.11 9.74 21.09
N SER A 293 14.27 9.60 20.44
CA SER A 293 15.57 9.84 21.09
C SER A 293 15.76 11.30 21.55
N LEU A 294 15.02 12.24 20.95
CA LEU A 294 15.05 13.66 21.29
C LEU A 294 14.05 14.05 22.38
N VAL A 295 13.08 13.19 22.72
CA VAL A 295 12.08 13.46 23.77
C VAL A 295 12.71 13.91 25.09
N PRO A 296 13.79 13.28 25.60
CA PRO A 296 14.46 13.71 26.84
C PRO A 296 15.07 15.13 26.76
N GLN A 297 15.30 15.67 25.57
CA GLN A 297 15.90 17.00 25.35
C GLN A 297 14.88 18.04 24.86
N ARG A 298 13.58 17.73 24.91
CA ARG A 298 12.51 18.59 24.36
C ARG A 298 12.51 20.01 24.95
N GLU A 299 12.71 20.15 26.26
CA GLU A 299 12.76 21.45 26.93
C GLU A 299 13.97 22.29 26.50
N LEU A 300 15.13 21.65 26.36
CA LEU A 300 16.35 22.30 25.87
C LEU A 300 16.17 22.77 24.43
N ILE A 301 15.61 21.93 23.56
CA ILE A 301 15.31 22.24 22.16
C ILE A 301 14.37 23.44 22.07
N ALA A 302 13.27 23.43 22.84
CA ALA A 302 12.27 24.50 22.83
C ALA A 302 12.84 25.83 23.36
N THR A 303 13.53 25.80 24.50
CA THR A 303 14.09 27.00 25.16
C THR A 303 15.14 27.69 24.28
N ARG A 304 15.87 26.92 23.47
CA ARG A 304 16.93 27.41 22.60
C ARG A 304 16.46 27.70 21.16
N GLY A 305 15.15 27.58 20.88
CA GLY A 305 14.59 27.84 19.55
C GLY A 305 15.07 26.86 18.46
N LEU A 306 15.56 25.68 18.86
CA LEU A 306 15.97 24.63 17.94
C LEU A 306 14.73 23.91 17.39
N ARG A 307 14.85 23.32 16.20
CA ARG A 307 13.77 22.54 15.58
C ARG A 307 14.17 21.08 15.47
N MET A 308 13.23 20.19 15.80
CA MET A 308 13.36 18.78 15.45
C MET A 308 13.17 18.69 13.92
N GLY A 309 14.28 18.56 13.20
CA GLY A 309 14.24 18.39 11.75
C GLY A 309 13.62 17.05 11.37
N ASP A 310 12.89 17.03 10.26
CA ASP A 310 12.53 15.78 9.60
C ASP A 310 13.66 15.45 8.62
N LEU A 311 14.37 14.36 8.90
CA LEU A 311 15.58 13.96 8.20
C LEU A 311 15.29 13.18 6.91
N VAL A 312 14.03 12.81 6.66
CA VAL A 312 13.65 11.85 5.61
C VAL A 312 12.52 12.33 4.69
N VAL A 313 12.05 13.58 4.82
CA VAL A 313 10.93 14.10 4.01
C VAL A 313 11.17 13.90 2.51
N GLY A 314 12.38 14.21 2.04
CA GLY A 314 12.73 14.17 0.62
C GLY A 314 12.69 12.74 0.07
N GLU A 315 13.38 11.84 0.76
CA GLU A 315 13.49 10.42 0.42
C GLU A 315 12.12 9.74 0.49
N ARG A 316 11.31 10.04 1.52
CA ARG A 316 9.95 9.50 1.62
C ARG A 316 9.07 9.97 0.47
N LYS A 317 9.07 11.26 0.13
CA LYS A 317 8.30 11.79 -1.01
C LYS A 317 8.75 11.17 -2.34
N MET A 318 10.05 10.98 -2.52
CA MET A 318 10.59 10.34 -3.72
C MET A 318 10.12 8.88 -3.83
N VAL A 319 10.24 8.10 -2.75
CA VAL A 319 9.81 6.70 -2.69
C VAL A 319 8.28 6.57 -2.90
N GLU A 320 7.49 7.47 -2.32
CA GLU A 320 6.04 7.56 -2.56
C GLU A 320 5.72 7.90 -4.03
N GLY A 321 6.52 8.77 -4.65
CA GLY A 321 6.42 9.09 -6.08
C GLY A 321 6.68 7.87 -6.97
N ILE A 322 7.69 7.06 -6.64
CA ILE A 322 7.99 5.80 -7.34
C ILE A 322 6.81 4.83 -7.21
N GLU A 323 6.30 4.62 -5.99
CA GLU A 323 5.12 3.78 -5.75
C GLU A 323 3.92 4.24 -6.57
N GLY A 324 3.59 5.53 -6.49
CA GLY A 324 2.45 6.11 -7.20
C GLY A 324 2.56 5.98 -8.72
N TYR A 325 3.76 6.18 -9.27
CA TYR A 325 4.00 5.99 -10.70
C TYR A 325 3.81 4.53 -11.13
N CYS A 326 4.43 3.59 -10.41
CA CYS A 326 4.35 2.17 -10.70
C CYS A 326 2.90 1.67 -10.69
N GLU A 327 2.11 2.02 -9.66
CA GLU A 327 0.69 1.66 -9.58
C GLU A 327 -0.14 2.30 -10.71
N ALA A 328 0.13 3.57 -11.05
CA ALA A 328 -0.56 4.26 -12.15
C ALA A 328 -0.28 3.61 -13.51
N ARG A 329 0.99 3.27 -13.79
CA ARG A 329 1.39 2.57 -15.01
C ARG A 329 0.77 1.19 -15.09
N LYS A 330 0.87 0.37 -14.03
CA LYS A 330 0.25 -0.96 -13.98
C LYS A 330 -1.23 -0.88 -14.29
N ARG A 331 -1.96 0.03 -13.63
CA ARG A 331 -3.40 0.22 -13.88
C ARG A 331 -3.68 0.54 -15.36
N LYS A 332 -2.97 1.51 -15.92
CA LYS A 332 -3.13 1.92 -17.33
C LYS A 332 -2.85 0.75 -18.29
N THR A 333 -1.77 0.01 -18.07
CA THR A 333 -1.35 -1.11 -18.90
C THR A 333 -2.35 -2.26 -18.81
N LEU A 334 -2.76 -2.66 -17.60
CA LEU A 334 -3.72 -3.74 -17.40
C LEU A 334 -5.11 -3.40 -17.97
N THR A 335 -5.61 -2.18 -17.78
CA THR A 335 -6.86 -1.74 -18.42
C THR A 335 -6.77 -1.77 -19.95
N THR A 336 -5.59 -1.46 -20.52
CA THR A 336 -5.39 -1.53 -21.97
C THR A 336 -5.36 -2.98 -22.45
N LEU A 337 -4.70 -3.88 -21.71
CA LEU A 337 -4.66 -5.32 -21.98
C LEU A 337 -6.03 -5.98 -21.89
N GLU A 338 -6.82 -5.64 -20.87
CA GLU A 338 -8.19 -6.14 -20.71
C GLU A 338 -9.06 -5.79 -21.93
N ARG A 339 -8.98 -4.54 -22.39
CA ARG A 339 -9.69 -4.10 -23.61
C ARG A 339 -9.20 -4.81 -24.85
N LEU A 340 -7.89 -5.04 -24.96
CA LEU A 340 -7.30 -5.75 -26.09
C LEU A 340 -7.75 -7.21 -26.14
N LEU A 341 -7.70 -7.93 -25.01
CA LEU A 341 -8.16 -9.31 -24.88
C LEU A 341 -9.66 -9.44 -25.18
N GLU A 342 -10.47 -8.48 -24.73
CA GLU A 342 -11.89 -8.45 -25.06
C GLU A 342 -12.12 -8.25 -26.57
N GLY A 343 -11.37 -7.35 -27.20
CA GLY A 343 -11.40 -7.18 -28.67
C GLY A 343 -10.98 -8.44 -29.42
N MET A 344 -9.96 -9.17 -28.94
CA MET A 344 -9.53 -10.45 -29.51
C MET A 344 -10.62 -11.52 -29.39
N LYS A 345 -11.32 -11.60 -28.25
CA LYS A 345 -12.47 -12.50 -28.07
C LYS A 345 -13.59 -12.18 -29.05
N GLN A 346 -13.96 -10.91 -29.17
CA GLN A 346 -14.98 -10.48 -30.13
C GLN A 346 -14.57 -10.79 -31.58
N ARG A 347 -13.29 -10.63 -31.92
CA ARG A 347 -12.78 -11.01 -33.25
C ARG A 347 -12.88 -12.51 -33.48
N ARG A 348 -12.53 -13.32 -32.49
CA ARG A 348 -12.67 -14.79 -32.54
C ARG A 348 -14.13 -15.18 -32.75
N GLU A 349 -15.07 -14.60 -32.01
CA GLU A 349 -16.50 -14.82 -32.19
C GLU A 349 -16.97 -14.41 -33.60
N ALA A 350 -16.48 -13.28 -34.12
CA ALA A 350 -16.77 -12.85 -35.48
C ALA A 350 -16.22 -13.81 -36.54
N LEU A 351 -15.04 -14.41 -36.33
CA LEU A 351 -14.51 -15.46 -37.22
C LEU A 351 -15.39 -16.72 -37.18
N ILE A 352 -15.82 -17.14 -35.99
CA ILE A 352 -16.74 -18.28 -35.83
C ILE A 352 -18.04 -17.99 -36.60
N ALA A 353 -18.61 -16.79 -36.43
CA ALA A 353 -19.81 -16.39 -37.14
C ALA A 353 -19.63 -16.32 -38.67
N LEU A 354 -18.44 -15.95 -39.17
CA LEU A 354 -18.14 -15.91 -40.60
C LEU A 354 -18.06 -17.30 -41.23
N GLU A 355 -17.53 -18.29 -40.50
CA GLU A 355 -17.44 -19.68 -40.94
C GLU A 355 -18.75 -20.47 -40.73
N ALA A 356 -19.65 -19.93 -39.90
CA ALA A 356 -20.90 -20.56 -39.55
C ALA A 356 -21.98 -20.45 -40.65
N ASP A 357 -22.84 -21.47 -40.72
CA ASP A 357 -24.02 -21.45 -41.59
C ASP A 357 -25.03 -20.36 -41.17
N GLN A 358 -26.05 -20.13 -42.00
CA GLN A 358 -27.02 -19.07 -41.75
C GLN A 358 -27.87 -19.31 -40.49
N ALA A 359 -28.15 -20.56 -40.13
CA ALA A 359 -28.91 -20.88 -38.92
C ALA A 359 -28.09 -20.59 -37.66
N THR A 360 -26.81 -20.92 -37.67
CA THR A 360 -25.87 -20.67 -36.59
C THR A 360 -25.59 -19.17 -36.45
N ARG A 361 -25.46 -18.42 -37.55
CA ARG A 361 -25.37 -16.95 -37.52
C ARG A 361 -26.59 -16.29 -36.90
N GLN A 362 -27.79 -16.81 -37.21
CA GLN A 362 -29.02 -16.31 -36.59
C GLN A 362 -29.06 -16.61 -35.09
N ALA A 363 -28.67 -17.82 -34.67
CA ALA A 363 -28.59 -18.19 -33.26
C ALA A 363 -27.60 -17.30 -32.48
N LEU A 364 -26.41 -17.03 -33.05
CA LEU A 364 -25.43 -16.11 -32.48
C LEU A 364 -25.96 -14.67 -32.37
N ALA A 365 -26.68 -14.20 -33.39
CA ALA A 365 -27.30 -12.87 -33.36
C ALA A 365 -28.38 -12.77 -32.27
N ASP A 366 -29.18 -13.83 -32.09
CA ASP A 366 -30.19 -13.91 -31.03
C ASP A 366 -29.55 -14.00 -29.64
N GLU A 367 -28.48 -14.76 -29.47
CA GLU A 367 -27.70 -14.83 -28.22
C GLU A 367 -27.05 -13.49 -27.87
N ALA A 368 -26.42 -12.82 -28.84
CA ALA A 368 -25.84 -11.49 -28.67
C ALA A 368 -26.92 -10.47 -28.30
N PHE A 369 -28.09 -10.54 -28.95
CA PHE A 369 -29.24 -9.71 -28.61
C PHE A 369 -29.70 -9.94 -27.16
N LEU A 370 -29.84 -11.21 -26.74
CA LEU A 370 -30.26 -11.56 -25.39
C LEU A 370 -29.24 -11.13 -24.35
N THR A 371 -27.95 -11.34 -24.60
CA THR A 371 -26.86 -10.93 -23.71
C THR A 371 -26.80 -9.42 -23.55
N ALA A 372 -26.91 -8.66 -24.66
CA ALA A 372 -26.97 -7.20 -24.61
C ALA A 372 -28.20 -6.72 -23.84
N SER A 373 -29.35 -7.35 -24.08
CA SER A 373 -30.59 -7.05 -23.35
C SER A 373 -30.46 -7.31 -21.85
N GLN A 374 -29.81 -8.41 -21.47
CA GLN A 374 -29.67 -8.79 -20.08
C GLN A 374 -28.65 -7.92 -19.34
N ARG A 375 -27.52 -7.58 -19.97
CA ARG A 375 -26.53 -6.62 -19.43
C ARG A 375 -27.15 -5.24 -19.23
N PHE A 376 -27.90 -4.75 -20.22
CA PHE A 376 -28.60 -3.48 -20.09
C PHE A 376 -29.60 -3.49 -18.95
N LEU A 377 -30.41 -4.55 -18.84
CA LEU A 377 -31.35 -4.71 -17.75
C LEU A 377 -30.64 -4.76 -16.38
N SER A 378 -29.51 -5.47 -16.28
CA SER A 378 -28.72 -5.55 -15.04
C SER A 378 -28.07 -4.23 -14.66
N ASP A 379 -27.73 -3.36 -15.62
CA ASP A 379 -27.17 -2.03 -15.35
C ASP A 379 -28.25 -1.03 -14.93
N VAL A 380 -29.43 -1.12 -15.55
CA VAL A 380 -30.56 -0.22 -15.29
C VAL A 380 -31.25 -0.53 -13.97
N THR A 381 -31.37 -1.80 -13.59
CA THR A 381 -32.12 -2.22 -12.39
C THR A 381 -31.56 -1.60 -11.10
N PRO A 382 -30.25 -1.67 -10.79
CA PRO A 382 -29.68 -1.02 -9.61
C PRO A 382 -29.85 0.50 -9.63
N ARG A 383 -29.72 1.14 -10.81
CA ARG A 383 -29.92 2.58 -10.96
C ARG A 383 -31.34 2.99 -10.61
N SER A 384 -32.35 2.24 -11.08
CA SER A 384 -33.76 2.46 -10.73
C SER A 384 -34.00 2.27 -9.23
N THR A 385 -33.36 1.27 -8.61
CA THR A 385 -33.47 1.04 -7.16
C THR A 385 -32.81 2.17 -6.37
N GLN A 386 -31.60 2.59 -6.73
CA GLN A 386 -30.87 3.69 -6.10
C GLN A 386 -31.61 5.03 -6.22
N LEU A 387 -32.29 5.24 -7.35
CA LEU A 387 -33.10 6.43 -7.60
C LEU A 387 -34.14 6.69 -6.51
N TRP A 388 -34.68 5.65 -5.89
CA TRP A 388 -35.72 5.79 -4.85
C TRP A 388 -35.22 5.49 -3.44
N GLN A 389 -33.94 5.20 -3.25
CA GLN A 389 -33.34 5.12 -1.92
C GLN A 389 -33.39 6.48 -1.21
N VAL A 390 -33.62 6.43 0.11
CA VAL A 390 -33.66 7.61 0.97
C VAL A 390 -32.29 8.29 0.97
N ALA A 391 -32.27 9.60 0.72
CA ALA A 391 -31.02 10.36 0.70
C ALA A 391 -30.39 10.44 2.11
N PRO A 392 -29.04 10.48 2.21
CA PRO A 392 -28.34 10.63 3.48
C PRO A 392 -28.84 11.86 4.24
N LYS A 393 -28.85 11.79 5.57
CA LYS A 393 -29.36 12.86 6.44
C LYS A 393 -28.24 13.52 7.23
N SER A 394 -28.40 14.81 7.52
CA SER A 394 -27.56 15.52 8.48
C SER A 394 -27.65 14.88 9.86
N THR A 395 -26.57 14.97 10.63
CA THR A 395 -26.50 14.33 11.95
C THR A 395 -27.31 15.10 12.99
N VAL A 396 -27.34 16.43 12.88
CA VAL A 396 -27.99 17.34 13.83
C VAL A 396 -29.48 17.51 13.48
N LEU A 397 -29.77 18.12 12.34
CA LEU A 397 -31.14 18.47 11.94
C LEU A 397 -31.97 17.31 11.36
N LYS A 398 -31.36 16.15 11.10
CA LYS A 398 -32.00 14.96 10.50
C LYS A 398 -32.69 15.24 9.15
N LEU A 399 -32.26 16.27 8.45
CA LEU A 399 -32.74 16.65 7.13
C LEU A 399 -31.87 15.99 6.05
N SER A 400 -32.49 15.59 4.94
CA SER A 400 -31.77 14.90 3.85
C SER A 400 -30.93 15.85 3.02
N PHE A 401 -29.73 15.43 2.61
CA PHE A 401 -28.94 16.10 1.58
C PHE A 401 -29.57 15.87 0.20
N LEU A 402 -29.79 16.95 -0.56
CA LEU A 402 -30.65 16.93 -1.75
C LEU A 402 -29.87 17.14 -3.05
N SER A 403 -28.65 17.68 -3.01
CA SER A 403 -27.87 18.01 -4.22
C SER A 403 -27.50 16.76 -5.01
N GLU A 404 -26.97 15.74 -4.34
CA GLU A 404 -26.62 14.47 -5.00
C GLU A 404 -27.87 13.76 -5.55
N LYS A 405 -28.99 13.85 -4.81
CA LYS A 405 -30.26 13.27 -5.26
C LYS A 405 -30.77 13.94 -6.53
N PHE A 406 -30.59 15.26 -6.66
CA PHE A 406 -30.91 15.98 -7.88
C PHE A 406 -30.09 15.48 -9.07
N ASP A 407 -28.78 15.31 -8.89
CA ASP A 407 -27.88 14.82 -9.96
C ASP A 407 -28.24 13.38 -10.39
N GLN A 408 -28.57 12.51 -9.43
CA GLN A 408 -29.07 11.16 -9.72
C GLN A 408 -30.35 11.21 -10.57
N MET A 409 -31.34 12.02 -10.18
CA MET A 409 -32.60 12.21 -10.89
C MET A 409 -32.40 12.81 -12.30
N GLU A 410 -31.48 13.77 -12.44
CA GLU A 410 -31.14 14.37 -13.73
C GLU A 410 -30.43 13.39 -14.66
N SER A 411 -29.45 12.64 -14.15
CA SER A 411 -28.76 11.61 -14.92
C SER A 411 -29.72 10.51 -15.40
N TYR A 412 -30.75 10.19 -14.60
CA TYR A 412 -31.76 9.20 -14.97
C TYR A 412 -32.60 9.67 -16.17
N LEU A 413 -32.94 10.96 -16.25
CA LEU A 413 -33.68 11.52 -17.38
C LEU A 413 -32.86 11.57 -18.69
N GLN A 414 -31.53 11.52 -18.63
CA GLN A 414 -30.69 11.44 -19.83
C GLN A 414 -30.92 10.15 -20.64
N PHE A 415 -31.51 9.12 -20.02
CA PHE A 415 -31.90 7.87 -20.70
C PHE A 415 -33.25 7.96 -21.43
N GLU A 416 -34.06 9.00 -21.20
CA GLU A 416 -35.41 9.12 -21.79
C GLU A 416 -35.39 9.07 -23.33
N PRO A 417 -34.49 9.77 -24.06
CA PRO A 417 -34.39 9.64 -25.51
C PRO A 417 -33.99 8.24 -25.98
N ALA A 418 -33.09 7.59 -25.25
CA ALA A 418 -32.60 6.24 -25.59
C ALA A 418 -33.65 5.14 -25.30
N CYS A 419 -34.63 5.45 -24.45
CA CYS A 419 -35.73 4.57 -24.07
C CYS A 419 -37.07 4.92 -24.73
N ALA A 420 -37.06 5.80 -25.73
CA ALA A 420 -38.21 6.00 -26.59
C ALA A 420 -38.68 4.67 -27.18
N PRO A 421 -40.01 4.44 -27.31
CA PRO A 421 -40.52 3.21 -27.90
C PRO A 421 -39.90 2.98 -29.28
N PRO A 422 -39.42 1.77 -29.59
CA PRO A 422 -38.90 1.48 -30.92
C PRO A 422 -39.99 1.63 -31.98
N ALA A 423 -39.59 1.89 -33.22
CA ALA A 423 -40.52 1.93 -34.35
C ALA A 423 -41.24 0.58 -34.49
N ALA A 424 -42.50 0.60 -34.93
CA ALA A 424 -43.31 -0.61 -35.08
C ALA A 424 -42.57 -1.66 -35.94
N GLY A 425 -42.47 -2.89 -35.43
CA GLY A 425 -41.77 -3.99 -36.12
C GLY A 425 -40.26 -4.06 -35.90
N THR A 426 -39.65 -3.15 -35.13
CA THR A 426 -38.21 -3.20 -34.82
C THR A 426 -37.95 -3.75 -33.41
N ARG A 427 -37.05 -4.73 -33.31
CA ARG A 427 -36.62 -5.33 -32.04
C ARG A 427 -35.44 -4.52 -31.49
N SER A 428 -35.56 -3.97 -30.28
CA SER A 428 -34.47 -3.25 -29.60
C SER A 428 -34.00 -4.04 -28.38
N TRP A 429 -32.69 -4.29 -28.27
CA TRP A 429 -32.10 -4.97 -27.11
C TRP A 429 -32.28 -4.16 -25.82
N ARG A 430 -32.55 -2.85 -25.93
CA ARG A 430 -32.77 -1.97 -24.77
C ARG A 430 -34.15 -2.12 -24.15
N GLU A 431 -35.09 -2.70 -24.89
CA GLU A 431 -36.52 -2.61 -24.56
C GLU A 431 -36.84 -3.19 -23.17
N ALA A 432 -36.23 -4.32 -22.80
CA ALA A 432 -36.42 -4.94 -21.49
C ALA A 432 -36.07 -4.00 -20.31
N GLY A 433 -34.95 -3.27 -20.40
CA GLY A 433 -34.56 -2.28 -19.38
C GLY A 433 -35.39 -1.00 -19.45
N CYS A 434 -35.70 -0.53 -20.66
CA CYS A 434 -36.44 0.71 -20.87
C CYS A 434 -37.90 0.64 -20.43
N VAL A 435 -38.53 -0.54 -20.42
CA VAL A 435 -39.88 -0.72 -19.86
C VAL A 435 -39.95 -0.29 -18.39
N ALA A 436 -38.93 -0.62 -17.58
CA ALA A 436 -38.86 -0.21 -16.19
C ALA A 436 -38.65 1.32 -16.08
N MET A 437 -37.71 1.87 -16.85
CA MET A 437 -37.37 3.30 -16.76
C MET A 437 -38.49 4.23 -17.21
N ARG A 438 -39.24 3.86 -18.25
CA ARG A 438 -40.36 4.67 -18.76
C ARG A 438 -41.43 4.91 -17.71
N ARG A 439 -41.61 4.00 -16.74
CA ARG A 439 -42.56 4.17 -15.63
C ARG A 439 -42.10 5.24 -14.63
N ASP A 440 -40.79 5.42 -14.51
CA ASP A 440 -40.18 6.32 -13.53
C ASP A 440 -39.92 7.73 -14.08
N PHE A 441 -39.74 7.92 -15.39
CA PHE A 441 -39.46 9.25 -15.96
C PHE A 441 -40.47 10.33 -15.57
N SER A 442 -41.78 10.02 -15.58
CA SER A 442 -42.82 10.97 -15.15
C SER A 442 -42.74 11.28 -13.66
N ARG A 443 -42.41 10.29 -12.83
CA ARG A 443 -42.22 10.45 -11.38
C ARG A 443 -41.00 11.30 -11.07
N VAL A 444 -39.90 11.07 -11.78
CA VAL A 444 -38.66 11.86 -11.66
C VAL A 444 -38.91 13.32 -12.05
N ARG A 445 -39.63 13.56 -13.16
CA ARG A 445 -40.03 14.92 -13.56
C ARG A 445 -40.88 15.58 -12.48
N SER A 446 -41.89 14.88 -11.97
CA SER A 446 -42.74 15.39 -10.88
C SER A 446 -41.94 15.68 -9.59
N TRP A 447 -41.00 14.82 -9.24
CA TRP A 447 -40.13 15.03 -8.08
C TRP A 447 -39.30 16.31 -8.25
N ARG A 448 -38.70 16.54 -9.43
CA ARG A 448 -37.91 17.75 -9.71
C ARG A 448 -38.78 19.02 -9.71
N THR A 449 -39.95 18.98 -10.33
CA THR A 449 -40.77 20.19 -10.51
C THR A 449 -41.64 20.53 -9.32
N SER A 450 -42.01 19.55 -8.49
CA SER A 450 -43.01 19.72 -7.44
C SER A 450 -42.49 19.32 -6.05
N THR A 451 -41.94 18.11 -5.91
CA THR A 451 -41.51 17.60 -4.60
C THR A 451 -40.29 18.35 -4.06
N LEU A 452 -39.23 18.49 -4.86
CA LEU A 452 -37.99 19.11 -4.44
C LEU A 452 -38.17 20.59 -4.01
N PRO A 453 -38.83 21.46 -4.78
CA PRO A 453 -39.10 22.83 -4.33
C PRO A 453 -39.90 22.89 -3.03
N GLY A 454 -40.87 21.98 -2.85
CA GLY A 454 -41.63 21.84 -1.61
C GLY A 454 -40.74 21.46 -0.42
N THR A 455 -39.89 20.44 -0.59
CA THR A 455 -38.94 19.99 0.42
C THR A 455 -37.93 21.07 0.80
N LEU A 456 -37.38 21.80 -0.18
CA LEU A 456 -36.44 22.90 0.09
C LEU A 456 -37.08 23.99 0.96
N ARG A 457 -38.32 24.39 0.66
CA ARG A 457 -39.06 25.38 1.45
C ARG A 457 -39.31 24.91 2.89
N LEU A 458 -39.74 23.65 3.05
CA LEU A 458 -39.96 23.05 4.37
C LEU A 458 -38.66 22.96 5.18
N ASN A 459 -37.58 22.48 4.55
CA ASN A 459 -36.27 22.35 5.20
C ASN A 459 -35.72 23.71 5.62
N VAL A 460 -35.83 24.75 4.79
CA VAL A 460 -35.41 26.11 5.14
C VAL A 460 -36.19 26.63 6.36
N ALA A 461 -37.51 26.40 6.41
CA ALA A 461 -38.31 26.77 7.58
C ALA A 461 -37.85 26.04 8.86
N MET A 462 -37.53 24.74 8.75
CA MET A 462 -36.99 23.95 9.87
C MET A 462 -35.60 24.43 10.32
N MET A 463 -34.69 24.72 9.38
CA MET A 463 -33.37 25.27 9.70
C MET A 463 -33.47 26.63 10.38
N ARG A 464 -34.39 27.48 9.93
CA ARG A 464 -34.68 28.79 10.54
C ARG A 464 -35.17 28.65 11.97
N GLN A 465 -36.03 27.67 12.24
CA GLN A 465 -36.53 27.39 13.59
C GLN A 465 -35.43 26.84 14.52
N ALA A 466 -34.50 26.05 13.99
CA ALA A 466 -33.39 25.49 14.76
C ALA A 466 -32.31 26.54 15.12
N GLY A 467 -32.19 27.62 14.34
CA GLY A 467 -31.30 28.75 14.65
C GLY A 467 -29.79 28.49 14.47
N SER A 468 -29.39 27.30 14.03
CA SER A 468 -27.99 26.88 13.88
C SER A 468 -27.37 27.22 12.52
N VAL A 469 -28.14 27.78 11.59
CA VAL A 469 -27.71 28.07 10.21
C VAL A 469 -27.76 29.59 9.95
N PRO A 470 -26.74 30.19 9.31
CA PRO A 470 -26.75 31.61 8.94
C PRO A 470 -27.95 32.00 8.08
N ALA A 471 -28.63 33.10 8.45
CA ALA A 471 -29.80 33.60 7.74
C ALA A 471 -29.54 33.94 6.25
N ALA A 472 -28.33 34.34 5.91
CA ALA A 472 -27.92 34.63 4.53
C ALA A 472 -28.01 33.39 3.62
N LEU A 473 -27.55 32.23 4.09
CA LEU A 473 -27.63 30.96 3.34
C LEU A 473 -29.08 30.54 3.12
N LEU A 474 -29.93 30.72 4.14
CA LEU A 474 -31.35 30.39 4.04
C LEU A 474 -32.08 31.28 3.02
N ALA A 475 -31.79 32.57 3.02
CA ALA A 475 -32.33 33.52 2.04
C ALA A 475 -31.86 33.20 0.61
N GLU A 476 -30.62 32.77 0.45
CA GLU A 476 -30.08 32.35 -0.85
C GLU A 476 -30.78 31.09 -1.38
N VAL A 477 -31.03 30.07 -0.54
CA VAL A 477 -31.81 28.89 -0.93
C VAL A 477 -33.22 29.29 -1.40
N GLU A 478 -33.89 30.19 -0.68
CA GLU A 478 -35.24 30.67 -1.05
C GLU A 478 -35.24 31.43 -2.38
N ALA A 479 -34.27 32.33 -2.58
CA ALA A 479 -34.12 33.08 -3.83
C ALA A 479 -33.86 32.16 -5.03
N LEU A 480 -32.93 31.21 -4.89
CA LEU A 480 -32.60 30.24 -5.94
C LEU A 480 -33.77 29.31 -6.24
N THR A 481 -34.52 28.88 -5.21
CA THR A 481 -35.72 28.05 -5.37
C THR A 481 -36.83 28.82 -6.10
N ALA A 482 -37.03 30.10 -5.78
CA ALA A 482 -38.00 30.96 -6.45
C ALA A 482 -37.63 31.25 -7.92
N ALA A 483 -36.33 31.38 -8.20
CA ALA A 483 -35.78 31.54 -9.55
C ALA A 483 -35.79 30.24 -10.39
N GLY A 484 -36.23 29.11 -9.82
CA GLY A 484 -36.22 27.79 -10.50
C GLY A 484 -34.83 27.17 -10.65
N GLN A 485 -33.81 27.72 -9.99
CA GLN A 485 -32.43 27.21 -10.01
C GLN A 485 -32.24 26.09 -8.98
N LEU A 486 -32.99 25.00 -9.15
CA LEU A 486 -33.15 23.96 -8.12
C LEU A 486 -31.87 23.21 -7.77
N LYS A 487 -30.93 23.04 -8.72
CA LYS A 487 -29.62 22.45 -8.44
C LYS A 487 -28.81 23.33 -7.49
N ALA A 488 -28.66 24.60 -7.84
CA ALA A 488 -27.94 25.57 -7.03
C ALA A 488 -28.59 25.70 -5.64
N ALA A 489 -29.93 25.77 -5.58
CA ALA A 489 -30.67 25.78 -4.32
C ALA A 489 -30.37 24.55 -3.45
N ALA A 490 -30.35 23.34 -4.04
CA ALA A 490 -30.01 22.10 -3.33
C ALA A 490 -28.55 22.07 -2.86
N THR A 491 -27.61 22.60 -3.65
CA THR A 491 -26.20 22.69 -3.25
C THR A 491 -25.99 23.65 -2.07
N VAL A 492 -26.61 24.84 -2.10
CA VAL A 492 -26.55 25.80 -0.99
C VAL A 492 -27.27 25.25 0.26
N HIS A 493 -28.39 24.56 0.07
CA HIS A 493 -29.09 23.83 1.14
C HIS A 493 -28.19 22.79 1.82
N ASP A 494 -27.46 21.99 1.03
CA ASP A 494 -26.55 20.98 1.58
C ASP A 494 -25.34 21.61 2.28
N ALA A 495 -24.86 22.75 1.80
CA ALA A 495 -23.84 23.53 2.51
C ALA A 495 -24.37 24.05 3.86
N ALA A 496 -25.60 24.57 3.90
CA ALA A 496 -26.26 24.98 5.13
C ALA A 496 -26.40 23.82 6.15
N LEU A 497 -26.71 22.61 5.67
CA LEU A 497 -26.74 21.42 6.52
C LEU A 497 -25.37 21.05 7.08
N ARG A 498 -24.30 21.14 6.29
CA ARG A 498 -22.93 20.87 6.76
C ARG A 498 -22.53 21.86 7.86
N VAL A 499 -22.83 23.14 7.67
CA VAL A 499 -22.59 24.18 8.70
C VAL A 499 -23.31 23.82 10.00
N SER A 500 -24.55 23.31 9.91
CA SER A 500 -25.29 22.85 11.10
C SER A 500 -24.68 21.62 11.79
N ASP A 501 -23.97 20.77 11.04
CA ASP A 501 -23.24 19.60 11.54
C ASP A 501 -21.83 19.96 12.08
N GLY A 502 -21.41 21.23 11.99
CA GLY A 502 -20.08 21.69 12.43
C GLY A 502 -18.96 21.47 11.41
N LEU A 503 -19.31 21.30 10.13
CA LEU A 503 -18.43 21.13 8.97
C LEU A 503 -18.56 22.32 8.02
#